data_AF-A0A317EHM3-F1
#
_entry.id   AF-A0A317EHM3-F1
#
_cell.length_a   1.000
_cell.length_b   1.000
_cell.length_c   1.000
_cell.angle_alpha   90.00
_cell.angle_beta   90.00
_cell.angle_gamma   90.00
#
_symmetry.space_group_name_H-M   'P 1'
#
loop_
_entity.id
_entity.type
_entity.pdbx_description
1 polymer ?
#
loop_
_entity_poly.entity_id
_entity_poly.type
_entity_poly.pdbx_seq_one_letter_code
_entity_poly.pdbx_strand_id
1 'polypeptide(L)'
;MRLKTLHVLLFCSALTVSCKKQIDTSKNFVDGKFRTSLIDPTSWTIGPLTSSTDPAAQILPNAELQPLNVVYGGNKIFKCNNPEIFTGNGWLMQTSRTDASRGGNVYPINGNATAYMFHINQSGLVKYYHLMVSNPGTAPITLTSKGSYYNNSEKPLTGSGTGPSYFVAKDWINNTLRKVQSEPITIAPSQAVEVFKVQANVSNMIDARFELNTSGNAYYYTVVTSTGNLDDAINATQGGPAAGTYLTESTNAYGREAGVYQYSEVTADNNLDIPNRAAHIGFALNTSNKFAAAIENQTAAKLMNLTGSSSNTYGNYGHRYLVKFHLINKNATSKNVKLFFASNSVNAAQSNATWNGPIKLNGTVIDVYTQLNNPRKELASWVIPPGVFNATIEFYVPGLITANQQLIFDSN
;
A
#
# COMPACT_ATOMS: atom_id res chain seq x y z
N MET A 1 -67.11 -28.60 -28.26
CA MET A 1 -65.95 -27.93 -28.88
C MET A 1 -65.63 -26.70 -28.04
N ARG A 2 -64.59 -26.73 -27.20
CA ARG A 2 -64.27 -25.67 -26.22
C ARG A 2 -63.23 -24.72 -26.81
N LEU A 3 -63.58 -23.43 -26.94
CA LEU A 3 -62.63 -22.34 -27.21
C LEU A 3 -61.83 -22.04 -25.92
N LYS A 4 -60.50 -22.00 -26.02
CA LYS A 4 -59.60 -21.45 -25.00
C LYS A 4 -59.08 -20.10 -25.47
N THR A 5 -59.41 -19.04 -24.74
CA THR A 5 -58.88 -17.69 -24.93
C THR A 5 -57.57 -17.55 -24.15
N LEU A 6 -56.45 -17.39 -24.84
CA LEU A 6 -55.13 -17.16 -24.25
C LEU A 6 -54.95 -15.64 -24.04
N HIS A 7 -54.84 -15.21 -22.78
CA HIS A 7 -54.48 -13.83 -22.45
C HIS A 7 -52.97 -13.66 -22.59
N VAL A 8 -52.54 -12.81 -23.52
CA VAL A 8 -51.14 -12.34 -23.63
C VAL A 8 -51.00 -11.15 -22.68
N LEU A 9 -50.31 -11.35 -21.55
CA LEU A 9 -49.82 -10.25 -20.71
C LEU A 9 -48.51 -9.72 -21.31
N LEU A 10 -48.55 -8.50 -21.83
CA LEU A 10 -47.37 -7.74 -22.22
C LEU A 10 -46.68 -7.24 -20.93
N PHE A 11 -45.55 -7.84 -20.56
CA PHE A 11 -44.67 -7.27 -19.54
C PHE A 11 -43.85 -6.15 -20.18
N CYS A 12 -44.19 -4.90 -19.85
CA CYS A 12 -43.36 -3.73 -20.14
C CYS A 12 -42.18 -3.73 -19.16
N SER A 13 -41.04 -4.30 -19.56
CA SER A 13 -39.78 -4.15 -18.83
C SER A 13 -39.25 -2.73 -19.03
N ALA A 14 -39.47 -1.87 -18.03
CA ALA A 14 -38.79 -0.58 -17.95
C ALA A 14 -37.29 -0.82 -17.76
N LEU A 15 -36.53 -0.70 -18.85
CA LEU A 15 -35.08 -0.51 -18.82
C LEU A 15 -34.80 0.83 -18.14
N THR A 16 -34.49 0.81 -16.85
CA THR A 16 -33.85 1.93 -16.17
C THR A 16 -32.44 2.04 -16.71
N VAL A 17 -32.27 2.87 -17.74
CA VAL A 17 -30.96 3.33 -18.18
C VAL A 17 -30.38 4.16 -17.04
N SER A 18 -29.54 3.53 -16.21
CA SER A 18 -28.65 4.23 -15.31
C SER A 18 -27.75 5.10 -16.18
N CYS A 19 -28.02 6.40 -16.19
CA CYS A 19 -27.21 7.40 -16.86
C CYS A 19 -25.88 7.48 -16.11
N LYS A 20 -24.96 6.57 -16.41
CA LYS A 20 -23.62 6.54 -15.83
C LYS A 20 -22.92 7.83 -16.25
N LYS A 21 -22.82 8.78 -15.31
CA LYS A 21 -22.09 10.03 -15.49
C LYS A 21 -20.62 9.68 -15.64
N GLN A 22 -20.12 9.69 -16.88
CA GLN A 22 -18.71 9.57 -17.14
C GLN A 22 -18.03 10.81 -16.54
N ILE A 23 -17.18 10.61 -15.54
CA ILE A 23 -16.42 11.70 -14.92
C ILE A 23 -15.42 12.19 -15.96
N ASP A 24 -15.51 13.47 -16.33
CA ASP A 24 -14.59 14.12 -17.26
C ASP A 24 -13.23 14.33 -16.58
N THR A 25 -12.33 13.35 -16.74
CA THR A 25 -10.98 13.36 -16.17
C THR A 25 -10.04 14.32 -16.89
N SER A 26 -10.41 14.83 -18.08
CA SER A 26 -9.57 15.74 -18.88
C SER A 26 -9.34 17.11 -18.23
N LYS A 27 -10.19 17.49 -17.27
CA LYS A 27 -10.09 18.75 -16.54
C LYS A 27 -9.20 18.70 -15.30
N ASN A 28 -8.78 17.50 -14.88
CA ASN A 28 -8.08 17.30 -13.61
C ASN A 28 -6.56 17.17 -13.75
N PHE A 29 -6.02 16.99 -14.95
CA PHE A 29 -4.57 16.93 -15.20
C PHE A 29 -4.05 18.26 -15.76
N VAL A 30 -3.19 18.96 -15.01
CA VAL A 30 -2.34 20.03 -15.56
C VAL A 30 -0.93 19.87 -14.97
N ASP A 31 0.09 19.77 -15.82
CA ASP A 31 1.51 19.73 -15.43
C ASP A 31 1.89 18.67 -14.37
N GLY A 32 1.32 17.46 -14.47
CA GLY A 32 1.61 16.37 -13.53
C GLY A 32 1.08 16.61 -12.11
N LYS A 33 0.16 17.56 -11.93
CA LYS A 33 -0.57 17.79 -10.69
C LYS A 33 -2.07 17.62 -10.94
N PHE A 34 -2.73 16.91 -10.03
CA PHE A 34 -4.19 16.95 -9.97
C PHE A 34 -4.62 18.29 -9.39
N ARG A 35 -5.53 18.98 -10.08
CA ARG A 35 -6.04 20.28 -9.63
C ARG A 35 -6.56 20.18 -8.20
N THR A 36 -6.33 21.23 -7.41
CA THR A 36 -7.00 21.54 -6.14
C THR A 36 -8.49 21.86 -6.32
N SER A 37 -9.20 21.12 -7.18
CA SER A 37 -10.61 21.37 -7.43
C SER A 37 -11.41 20.94 -6.22
N LEU A 38 -12.07 21.91 -5.59
CA LEU A 38 -13.20 21.68 -4.71
C LEU A 38 -14.11 20.63 -5.36
N ILE A 39 -14.38 19.53 -4.65
CA ILE A 39 -15.29 18.51 -5.15
C ILE A 39 -16.71 19.00 -4.93
N ASP A 40 -17.33 19.39 -6.03
CA ASP A 40 -18.67 19.97 -6.09
C ASP A 40 -19.71 18.96 -5.53
N PRO A 41 -20.73 19.41 -4.78
CA PRO A 41 -21.88 18.61 -4.34
C PRO A 41 -22.54 17.74 -5.42
N THR A 42 -22.45 18.12 -6.69
CA THR A 42 -22.97 17.38 -7.85
C THR A 42 -22.14 16.15 -8.24
N SER A 43 -21.01 15.93 -7.55
CA SER A 43 -20.18 14.72 -7.67
C SER A 43 -20.67 13.58 -6.77
N TRP A 44 -21.57 13.88 -5.84
CA TRP A 44 -22.20 12.87 -4.99
C TRP A 44 -23.31 12.13 -5.73
N THR A 45 -23.36 10.82 -5.55
CA THR A 45 -24.47 9.97 -5.98
C THR A 45 -25.61 10.07 -4.97
N ILE A 46 -26.85 10.24 -5.46
CA ILE A 46 -28.03 10.42 -4.60
C ILE A 46 -28.37 9.11 -3.89
N GLY A 47 -28.72 9.22 -2.60
CA GLY A 47 -29.10 8.11 -1.74
C GLY A 47 -27.90 7.53 -0.97
N PRO A 48 -28.15 6.79 0.13
CA PRO A 48 -27.08 6.12 0.87
C PRO A 48 -26.50 4.96 0.04
N LEU A 49 -25.24 4.60 0.29
CA LEU A 49 -24.69 3.38 -0.27
C LEU A 49 -25.38 2.18 0.40
N THR A 50 -25.91 1.26 -0.41
CA THR A 50 -26.77 0.17 0.05
C THR A 50 -26.12 -0.70 1.14
N SER A 51 -26.89 -1.09 2.16
CA SER A 51 -26.55 -2.23 3.02
C SER A 51 -26.97 -3.51 2.30
N SER A 52 -26.04 -4.12 1.58
CA SER A 52 -26.27 -5.35 0.80
C SER A 52 -25.42 -6.50 1.33
N THR A 53 -25.93 -7.73 1.21
CA THR A 53 -25.14 -8.94 1.42
C THR A 53 -24.24 -9.27 0.23
N ASP A 54 -24.52 -8.71 -0.95
CA ASP A 54 -23.61 -8.78 -2.10
C ASP A 54 -22.41 -7.85 -1.88
N PRO A 55 -21.16 -8.38 -1.80
CA PRO A 55 -19.95 -7.60 -1.64
C PRO A 55 -19.79 -6.49 -2.67
N ALA A 56 -20.18 -6.73 -3.93
CA ALA A 56 -20.02 -5.75 -5.01
C ALA A 56 -20.95 -4.54 -4.84
N ALA A 57 -22.10 -4.72 -4.19
CA ALA A 57 -23.06 -3.65 -3.92
C ALA A 57 -22.75 -2.84 -2.64
N GLN A 58 -21.71 -3.24 -1.89
CA GLN A 58 -21.24 -2.52 -0.70
C GLN A 58 -20.17 -1.47 -1.01
N ILE A 59 -19.73 -1.37 -2.27
CA ILE A 59 -18.64 -0.51 -2.71
C ILE A 59 -19.03 0.26 -3.96
N LEU A 60 -18.27 1.31 -4.31
CA LEU A 60 -18.43 1.98 -5.59
C LEU A 60 -17.59 1.28 -6.65
N PRO A 61 -18.10 1.11 -7.88
CA PRO A 61 -17.30 0.69 -9.03
C PRO A 61 -16.14 1.64 -9.28
N ASN A 62 -15.02 1.11 -9.78
CA ASN A 62 -13.82 1.90 -10.11
C ASN A 62 -14.11 3.14 -10.99
N ALA A 63 -15.07 3.05 -11.91
CA ALA A 63 -15.43 4.15 -12.81
C ALA A 63 -16.16 5.32 -12.13
N GLU A 64 -16.60 5.14 -10.88
CA GLU A 64 -17.37 6.14 -10.10
C GLU A 64 -16.52 6.79 -9.00
N LEU A 65 -15.28 6.31 -8.80
CA LEU A 65 -14.36 6.85 -7.80
C LEU A 65 -13.79 8.19 -8.24
N GLN A 66 -13.78 9.14 -7.32
CA GLN A 66 -13.06 10.40 -7.47
C GLN A 66 -11.56 10.20 -7.23
N PRO A 67 -10.68 10.95 -7.91
CA PRO A 67 -9.26 10.98 -7.56
C PRO A 67 -9.04 11.66 -6.20
N LEU A 68 -7.88 11.41 -5.60
CA LEU A 68 -7.38 12.21 -4.48
C LEU A 68 -6.42 13.27 -5.01
N ASN A 69 -6.29 14.39 -4.30
CA ASN A 69 -5.25 15.39 -4.62
C ASN A 69 -3.89 14.93 -4.08
N VAL A 70 -3.31 13.86 -4.63
CA VAL A 70 -2.11 13.27 -4.06
C VAL A 70 -0.85 14.07 -4.36
N VAL A 71 0.06 14.08 -3.39
CA VAL A 71 1.42 14.60 -3.51
C VAL A 71 2.36 13.56 -2.93
N TYR A 72 3.43 13.26 -3.67
CA TYR A 72 4.48 12.37 -3.20
C TYR A 72 5.55 13.14 -2.44
N GLY A 73 6.06 12.54 -1.36
CA GLY A 73 7.08 13.14 -0.52
C GLY A 73 7.84 12.14 0.34
N GLY A 74 8.53 12.66 1.34
CA GLY A 74 9.37 11.86 2.22
C GLY A 74 10.67 11.41 1.57
N ASN A 75 11.15 10.25 1.99
CA ASN A 75 12.48 9.73 1.66
C ASN A 75 12.44 8.80 0.44
N LYS A 76 13.61 8.50 -0.14
CA LYS A 76 13.72 7.36 -1.05
C LYS A 76 13.31 6.08 -0.31
N ILE A 77 12.63 5.15 -0.98
CA ILE A 77 12.28 3.86 -0.40
C ILE A 77 12.89 2.71 -1.21
N PHE A 78 13.73 1.93 -0.55
CA PHE A 78 14.21 0.63 -0.97
C PHE A 78 13.14 -0.42 -0.66
N LYS A 79 12.61 -1.09 -1.68
CA LYS A 79 11.67 -2.21 -1.49
C LYS A 79 12.32 -3.53 -1.87
N CYS A 80 12.11 -4.53 -1.03
CA CYS A 80 12.52 -5.90 -1.26
C CYS A 80 11.35 -6.85 -0.95
N ASN A 81 10.62 -7.23 -1.99
CA ASN A 81 9.52 -8.19 -1.93
C ASN A 81 9.50 -9.08 -3.19
N ASN A 82 10.57 -9.07 -4.00
CA ASN A 82 10.68 -9.86 -5.21
C ASN A 82 12.05 -10.54 -5.32
N PRO A 83 12.16 -11.84 -5.02
CA PRO A 83 11.05 -12.79 -4.88
C PRO A 83 10.38 -12.67 -3.52
N GLU A 84 9.05 -12.74 -3.43
CA GLU A 84 8.35 -12.82 -2.14
C GLU A 84 8.71 -14.14 -1.46
N ILE A 85 8.74 -15.25 -2.21
CA ILE A 85 9.11 -16.57 -1.72
C ILE A 85 10.53 -16.88 -2.17
N PHE A 86 11.46 -17.03 -1.24
CA PHE A 86 12.81 -17.52 -1.53
C PHE A 86 12.96 -19.00 -1.20
N THR A 87 13.76 -19.70 -1.98
CA THR A 87 14.02 -21.14 -1.86
C THR A 87 15.51 -21.46 -1.72
N GLY A 88 16.39 -20.46 -1.68
CA GLY A 88 17.83 -20.64 -1.56
C GLY A 88 18.56 -19.42 -0.98
N ASN A 89 19.89 -19.52 -0.94
CA ASN A 89 20.78 -18.43 -0.51
C ASN A 89 21.05 -17.47 -1.66
N GLY A 90 21.47 -16.25 -1.33
CA GLY A 90 21.85 -15.21 -2.27
C GLY A 90 21.24 -13.86 -1.91
N TRP A 91 21.44 -12.86 -2.75
CA TRP A 91 20.82 -11.56 -2.55
C TRP A 91 19.38 -11.52 -3.09
N LEU A 92 18.48 -10.85 -2.40
CA LEU A 92 17.07 -10.67 -2.81
C LEU A 92 16.88 -9.32 -3.52
N MET A 93 17.59 -8.29 -3.04
CA MET A 93 17.69 -6.97 -3.66
C MET A 93 19.07 -6.37 -3.35
N GLN A 94 19.68 -5.69 -4.32
CA GLN A 94 20.88 -4.87 -4.13
C GLN A 94 20.85 -3.59 -4.97
N THR A 95 21.60 -2.57 -4.55
CA THR A 95 21.73 -1.26 -5.24
C THR A 95 23.14 -0.93 -5.73
N SER A 96 24.06 -1.90 -5.69
CA SER A 96 25.48 -1.67 -5.93
C SER A 96 25.95 -2.00 -7.33
N ARG A 97 25.16 -2.73 -8.13
CA ARG A 97 25.57 -3.19 -9.46
C ARG A 97 24.41 -3.58 -10.35
N THR A 98 24.72 -3.82 -11.62
CA THR A 98 23.86 -4.56 -12.54
C THR A 98 24.16 -6.06 -12.43
N ASP A 99 23.12 -6.89 -12.49
CA ASP A 99 23.22 -8.34 -12.53
C ASP A 99 22.72 -8.88 -13.87
N ALA A 100 23.35 -9.93 -14.40
CA ALA A 100 23.01 -10.49 -15.71
C ALA A 100 21.62 -11.15 -15.75
N SER A 101 21.12 -11.67 -14.62
CA SER A 101 19.86 -12.42 -14.55
C SER A 101 18.69 -11.56 -14.06
N ARG A 102 18.94 -10.65 -13.12
CA ARG A 102 17.93 -9.79 -12.49
C ARG A 102 18.09 -8.32 -12.86
N GLY A 103 19.02 -7.94 -13.74
CA GLY A 103 19.21 -6.56 -14.16
C GLY A 103 19.58 -5.64 -13.00
N GLY A 104 18.88 -4.51 -12.90
CA GLY A 104 19.21 -3.46 -11.93
C GLY A 104 20.36 -2.57 -12.40
N ASN A 105 20.69 -1.56 -11.60
CA ASN A 105 21.75 -0.60 -11.88
C ASN A 105 22.41 -0.17 -10.56
N VAL A 106 23.62 0.38 -10.66
CA VAL A 106 24.27 1.07 -9.55
C VAL A 106 23.43 2.29 -9.16
N TYR A 107 22.93 2.32 -7.92
CA TYR A 107 22.11 3.41 -7.41
C TYR A 107 22.43 3.68 -5.93
N PRO A 108 23.46 4.49 -5.62
CA PRO A 108 23.75 4.82 -4.23
C PRO A 108 22.60 5.61 -3.61
N ILE A 109 22.25 5.24 -2.38
CA ILE A 109 21.24 5.92 -1.57
C ILE A 109 21.98 6.77 -0.53
N ASN A 110 21.56 8.01 -0.34
CA ASN A 110 22.19 8.97 0.56
C ASN A 110 21.17 9.64 1.48
N GLY A 111 21.62 10.08 2.64
CA GLY A 111 20.76 10.74 3.62
C GLY A 111 19.73 9.78 4.21
N ASN A 112 18.52 10.29 4.44
CA ASN A 112 17.40 9.51 4.93
C ASN A 112 16.80 8.64 3.82
N ALA A 113 16.57 7.37 4.15
CA ALA A 113 15.92 6.39 3.30
C ALA A 113 15.02 5.47 4.12
N THR A 114 14.00 4.93 3.47
CA THR A 114 13.17 3.85 4.02
C THR A 114 13.58 2.53 3.37
N ALA A 115 13.65 1.46 4.15
CA ALA A 115 13.75 0.10 3.63
C ALA A 115 12.48 -0.65 4.03
N TYR A 116 11.74 -1.20 3.07
CA TYR A 116 10.58 -2.06 3.29
C TYR A 116 10.85 -3.44 2.71
N MET A 117 10.59 -4.48 3.50
CA MET A 117 10.90 -5.84 3.13
C MET A 117 9.82 -6.82 3.54
N PHE A 118 9.48 -7.74 2.65
CA PHE A 118 8.58 -8.85 2.94
C PHE A 118 9.02 -10.11 2.21
N HIS A 119 9.19 -11.22 2.93
CA HIS A 119 9.61 -12.49 2.35
C HIS A 119 9.08 -13.71 3.09
N ILE A 120 9.00 -14.84 2.39
CA ILE A 120 8.61 -16.15 2.92
C ILE A 120 9.73 -17.14 2.64
N ASN A 121 10.21 -17.83 3.67
CA ASN A 121 11.19 -18.89 3.51
C ASN A 121 10.50 -20.19 3.06
N GLN A 122 10.76 -20.65 1.84
CA GLN A 122 10.34 -21.96 1.33
C GLN A 122 11.54 -22.80 0.87
N SER A 123 12.73 -22.60 1.47
CA SER A 123 13.94 -23.35 1.11
C SER A 123 13.97 -24.78 1.68
N GLY A 124 12.95 -25.18 2.44
CA GLY A 124 12.94 -26.45 3.19
C GLY A 124 13.91 -26.51 4.39
N LEU A 125 14.64 -25.43 4.67
CA LEU A 125 15.61 -25.33 5.77
C LEU A 125 15.50 -23.97 6.47
N VAL A 126 16.02 -23.88 7.70
CA VAL A 126 16.18 -22.59 8.38
C VAL A 126 17.19 -21.74 7.60
N LYS A 127 16.87 -20.44 7.46
CA LYS A 127 17.70 -19.43 6.81
C LYS A 127 17.85 -18.21 7.69
N TYR A 128 18.78 -17.34 7.34
CA TYR A 128 18.97 -16.05 7.97
C TYR A 128 18.83 -14.96 6.93
N TYR A 129 18.03 -13.96 7.29
CA TYR A 129 17.74 -12.83 6.45
C TYR A 129 18.49 -11.61 6.99
N HIS A 130 19.16 -10.88 6.10
CA HIS A 130 20.04 -9.76 6.43
C HIS A 130 19.62 -8.51 5.66
N LEU A 131 19.58 -7.37 6.34
CA LEU A 131 19.64 -6.05 5.73
C LEU A 131 21.03 -5.47 6.00
N MET A 132 21.74 -5.08 4.94
CA MET A 132 23.10 -4.56 5.04
C MET A 132 23.26 -3.25 4.28
N VAL A 133 24.20 -2.44 4.74
CA VAL A 133 24.60 -1.19 4.12
C VAL A 133 26.11 -1.18 3.93
N SER A 134 26.59 -0.82 2.74
CA SER A 134 28.02 -0.67 2.45
C SER A 134 28.37 0.74 2.01
N ASN A 135 29.63 1.10 2.22
CA ASN A 135 30.20 2.39 1.84
C ASN A 135 31.02 2.27 0.54
N PRO A 136 30.52 2.79 -0.59
CA PRO A 136 31.25 2.80 -1.85
C PRO A 136 32.25 3.95 -2.00
N GLY A 137 32.28 4.88 -1.05
CA GLY A 137 33.15 6.05 -1.09
C GLY A 137 34.58 5.76 -0.61
N THR A 138 35.38 6.83 -0.59
CA THR A 138 36.78 6.83 -0.12
C THR A 138 36.95 7.39 1.30
N ALA A 139 35.89 7.93 1.90
CA ALA A 139 35.87 8.42 3.27
C ALA A 139 34.85 7.63 4.11
N PRO A 140 35.05 7.47 5.43
CA PRO A 140 34.06 6.85 6.30
C PRO A 140 32.71 7.59 6.27
N ILE A 141 31.61 6.84 6.35
CA ILE A 141 30.26 7.38 6.54
C ILE A 141 29.68 6.89 7.86
N THR A 142 28.79 7.65 8.47
CA THR A 142 27.96 7.20 9.58
C THR A 142 26.60 6.67 9.10
N LEU A 143 26.06 5.70 9.83
CA LEU A 143 24.72 5.13 9.68
C LEU A 143 23.99 5.18 11.02
N THR A 144 22.73 5.62 11.00
CA THR A 144 21.77 5.35 12.09
C THR A 144 20.55 4.64 11.53
N SER A 145 19.90 3.82 12.36
CA SER A 145 18.70 3.11 11.96
C SER A 145 17.70 2.92 13.09
N LYS A 146 16.42 2.93 12.72
CA LYS A 146 15.30 2.56 13.58
C LYS A 146 14.23 1.88 12.73
N GLY A 147 13.42 1.02 13.33
CA GLY A 147 12.32 0.41 12.59
C GLY A 147 11.61 -0.67 13.37
N SER A 148 10.93 -1.54 12.65
CA SER A 148 10.18 -2.65 13.21
C SER A 148 10.30 -3.83 12.27
N TYR A 149 10.37 -5.02 12.85
CA TYR A 149 10.32 -6.26 12.11
C TYR A 149 9.58 -7.30 12.93
N TYR A 150 9.00 -8.26 12.22
CA TYR A 150 8.37 -9.42 12.81
C TYR A 150 8.55 -10.63 11.89
N ASN A 151 8.61 -11.80 12.51
CA ASN A 151 8.42 -13.08 11.84
C ASN A 151 7.33 -13.90 12.55
N ASN A 152 6.94 -15.03 11.97
CA ASN A 152 5.93 -15.90 12.56
C ASN A 152 6.26 -16.43 13.97
N SER A 153 7.53 -16.44 14.38
CA SER A 153 7.90 -16.83 15.75
C SER A 153 7.68 -15.74 16.78
N GLU A 154 7.72 -14.46 16.41
CA GLU A 154 7.43 -13.36 17.34
C GLU A 154 5.94 -13.04 17.40
N LYS A 155 5.27 -13.05 16.24
CA LYS A 155 3.85 -12.77 16.10
C LYS A 155 3.27 -13.59 14.95
N PRO A 156 2.03 -14.10 15.06
CA PRO A 156 1.36 -14.64 13.88
C PRO A 156 1.30 -13.55 12.81
N LEU A 157 1.71 -13.89 11.58
CA LEU A 157 1.60 -13.02 10.40
C LEU A 157 0.47 -13.48 9.46
N THR A 158 -0.50 -14.19 10.01
CA THR A 158 -1.73 -14.67 9.37
C THR A 158 -2.93 -14.37 10.26
N GLY A 159 -4.09 -14.04 9.68
CA GLY A 159 -5.34 -13.84 10.43
C GLY A 159 -5.75 -12.37 10.61
N SER A 160 -6.99 -12.13 11.02
CA SER A 160 -7.53 -10.77 11.22
C SER A 160 -6.79 -10.04 12.35
N GLY A 161 -6.28 -8.84 12.08
CA GLY A 161 -5.49 -8.07 13.06
C GLY A 161 -4.12 -8.67 13.37
N THR A 162 -3.69 -9.67 12.59
CA THR A 162 -2.42 -10.37 12.74
C THR A 162 -1.84 -10.79 11.38
N GLY A 163 -2.34 -10.26 10.27
CA GLY A 163 -1.93 -10.70 8.93
C GLY A 163 -0.60 -10.08 8.49
N PRO A 164 -0.19 -10.32 7.23
CA PRO A 164 1.03 -9.75 6.68
C PRO A 164 1.12 -8.26 6.94
N SER A 165 2.23 -7.85 7.53
CA SER A 165 2.58 -6.48 7.88
C SER A 165 1.69 -5.68 8.82
N TYR A 166 0.72 -6.32 9.48
CA TYR A 166 -0.11 -5.62 10.47
C TYR A 166 0.74 -5.01 11.60
N PHE A 167 1.62 -5.80 12.22
CA PHE A 167 2.38 -5.36 13.40
C PHE A 167 3.46 -4.32 13.06
N VAL A 168 4.12 -4.43 11.91
CA VAL A 168 5.03 -3.39 11.42
C VAL A 168 4.25 -2.09 11.20
N ALA A 169 3.15 -2.11 10.45
CA ALA A 169 2.34 -0.91 10.24
C ALA A 169 1.87 -0.29 11.57
N LYS A 170 1.51 -1.13 12.55
CA LYS A 170 1.12 -0.70 13.91
C LYS A 170 2.25 -0.02 14.67
N ASP A 171 3.46 -0.56 14.63
CA ASP A 171 4.61 0.06 15.30
C ASP A 171 4.90 1.45 14.73
N TRP A 172 4.81 1.59 13.41
CA TRP A 172 5.03 2.87 12.74
C TRP A 172 3.93 3.89 13.01
N ILE A 173 2.66 3.46 13.09
CA ILE A 173 1.55 4.37 13.42
C ILE A 173 1.59 4.86 14.87
N ASN A 174 2.05 4.00 15.78
CA ASN A 174 2.12 4.26 17.22
C ASN A 174 3.48 4.82 17.66
N ASN A 175 4.45 4.90 16.74
CA ASN A 175 5.84 5.26 17.03
C ASN A 175 6.48 4.36 18.12
N THR A 176 6.16 3.07 18.13
CA THR A 176 6.73 2.05 19.03
C THR A 176 7.89 1.30 18.38
N LEU A 177 8.73 2.04 17.66
CA LEU A 177 9.80 1.48 16.84
C LEU A 177 10.92 0.90 17.70
N ARG A 178 11.46 -0.24 17.26
CA ARG A 178 12.70 -0.82 17.79
C ARG A 178 13.88 0.05 17.35
N LYS A 179 14.73 0.42 18.30
CA LYS A 179 16.09 0.85 17.97
C LYS A 179 16.88 -0.38 17.56
N VAL A 180 17.21 -0.48 16.28
CA VAL A 180 18.02 -1.59 15.75
C VAL A 180 19.50 -1.34 16.04
N GLN A 181 19.89 -0.07 16.10
CA GLN A 181 21.20 0.41 16.52
C GLN A 181 21.00 1.44 17.62
N SER A 182 21.77 1.33 18.72
CA SER A 182 21.70 2.28 19.83
C SER A 182 22.45 3.57 19.54
N GLU A 183 23.54 3.49 18.77
CA GLU A 183 24.45 4.59 18.43
C GLU A 183 24.76 4.60 16.93
N PRO A 184 25.18 5.75 16.35
CA PRO A 184 25.65 5.81 14.98
C PRO A 184 26.84 4.87 14.73
N ILE A 185 26.76 4.07 13.65
CA ILE A 185 27.84 3.18 13.22
C ILE A 185 28.69 3.87 12.17
N THR A 186 30.01 3.84 12.32
CA THR A 186 30.93 4.27 11.26
C THR A 186 31.22 3.11 10.31
N ILE A 187 31.00 3.33 9.03
CA ILE A 187 31.27 2.39 7.93
C ILE A 187 32.46 2.92 7.15
N ALA A 188 33.62 2.28 7.32
CA ALA A 188 34.83 2.63 6.58
C ALA A 188 34.67 2.34 5.06
N PRO A 189 35.49 2.95 4.20
CA PRO A 189 35.50 2.68 2.76
C PRO A 189 35.55 1.19 2.43
N SER A 190 34.75 0.77 1.44
CA SER A 190 34.67 -0.63 0.97
C SER A 190 34.24 -1.64 2.04
N GLN A 191 33.66 -1.20 3.15
CA GLN A 191 33.13 -2.06 4.20
C GLN A 191 31.60 -2.09 4.16
N ALA A 192 31.04 -3.16 4.69
CA ALA A 192 29.61 -3.34 4.88
C ALA A 192 29.31 -3.62 6.36
N VAL A 193 28.15 -3.18 6.81
CA VAL A 193 27.64 -3.46 8.16
C VAL A 193 26.25 -4.07 8.09
N GLU A 194 25.97 -4.95 9.04
CA GLU A 194 24.64 -5.50 9.27
C GLU A 194 23.77 -4.45 9.97
N VAL A 195 22.70 -4.03 9.31
CA VAL A 195 21.66 -3.20 9.93
C VAL A 195 20.78 -4.07 10.80
N PHE A 196 20.37 -5.21 10.26
CA PHE A 196 19.40 -6.10 10.87
C PHE A 196 19.62 -7.52 10.38
N LYS A 197 19.39 -8.48 11.28
CA LYS A 197 19.33 -9.91 10.99
C LYS A 197 18.20 -10.57 11.74
N VAL A 198 17.55 -11.52 11.07
CA VAL A 198 16.56 -12.41 11.70
C VAL A 198 16.67 -13.82 11.16
N GLN A 199 16.40 -14.80 12.03
CA GLN A 199 16.20 -16.18 11.63
C GLN A 199 14.84 -16.35 10.95
N ALA A 200 14.84 -17.01 9.80
CA ALA A 200 13.66 -17.37 9.03
C ALA A 200 13.50 -18.89 9.08
N ASN A 201 12.62 -19.40 9.94
CA ASN A 201 12.28 -20.83 9.93
C ASN A 201 11.57 -21.21 8.63
N VAL A 202 11.49 -22.51 8.35
CA VAL A 202 10.74 -23.02 7.19
C VAL A 202 9.29 -22.52 7.25
N SER A 203 8.81 -22.00 6.14
CA SER A 203 7.49 -21.37 5.98
C SER A 203 7.24 -20.10 6.79
N ASN A 204 8.24 -19.57 7.50
CA ASN A 204 8.09 -18.28 8.16
C ASN A 204 8.08 -17.15 7.13
N MET A 205 7.16 -16.22 7.37
CA MET A 205 7.17 -14.89 6.79
C MET A 205 8.06 -13.98 7.64
N ILE A 206 8.67 -13.04 6.95
CA ILE A 206 9.46 -11.94 7.50
C ILE A 206 8.82 -10.69 6.94
N ASP A 207 8.52 -9.74 7.83
CA ASP A 207 8.06 -8.42 7.44
C ASP A 207 8.84 -7.38 8.22
N ALA A 208 9.33 -6.36 7.52
CA ALA A 208 10.15 -5.33 8.14
C ALA A 208 10.04 -3.98 7.43
N ARG A 209 10.16 -2.92 8.22
CA ARG A 209 10.34 -1.56 7.74
C ARG A 209 11.34 -0.82 8.61
N PHE A 210 12.30 -0.16 7.98
CA PHE A 210 13.35 0.63 8.64
C PHE A 210 13.44 2.03 8.04
N GLU A 211 13.80 3.00 8.88
CA GLU A 211 14.40 4.27 8.46
C GLU A 211 15.91 4.19 8.69
N LEU A 212 16.66 4.50 7.65
CA LEU A 212 18.11 4.50 7.61
C LEU A 212 18.58 5.91 7.29
N ASN A 213 19.53 6.45 8.04
CA ASN A 213 20.14 7.74 7.75
C ASN A 213 21.65 7.54 7.61
N THR A 214 22.15 7.86 6.42
CA THR A 214 23.56 7.77 6.05
C THR A 214 24.13 9.15 5.77
N SER A 215 25.28 9.47 6.36
CA SER A 215 25.97 10.76 6.12
C SER A 215 26.55 10.92 4.70
N GLY A 216 26.59 9.86 3.90
CA GLY A 216 27.09 9.85 2.54
C GLY A 216 26.37 8.82 1.66
N ASN A 217 26.85 8.65 0.43
CA ASN A 217 26.35 7.61 -0.47
C ASN A 217 26.59 6.22 0.12
N ALA A 218 25.61 5.34 0.00
CA ALA A 218 25.70 3.97 0.48
C ALA A 218 24.94 2.99 -0.44
N TYR A 219 25.37 1.74 -0.49
CA TYR A 219 24.63 0.66 -1.15
C TYR A 219 23.92 -0.21 -0.14
N TYR A 220 22.67 -0.53 -0.46
CA TYR A 220 21.78 -1.32 0.39
C TYR A 220 21.62 -2.71 -0.23
N TYR A 221 21.59 -3.71 0.64
CA TYR A 221 21.46 -5.12 0.27
C TYR A 221 20.46 -5.80 1.18
N THR A 222 19.67 -6.68 0.58
CA THR A 222 18.96 -7.73 1.28
C THR A 222 19.54 -9.07 0.87
N VAL A 223 19.91 -9.90 1.84
CA VAL A 223 20.58 -11.19 1.60
C VAL A 223 20.00 -12.31 2.46
N VAL A 224 19.98 -13.52 1.90
CA VAL A 224 19.62 -14.75 2.60
C VAL A 224 20.82 -15.69 2.66
N THR A 225 21.12 -16.19 3.86
CA THR A 225 22.22 -17.14 4.11
C THR A 225 21.76 -18.35 4.93
N SER A 226 22.60 -19.38 5.02
CA SER A 226 22.33 -20.55 5.87
C SER A 226 22.85 -20.40 7.30
N THR A 227 23.87 -19.56 7.53
CA THR A 227 24.64 -19.53 8.77
C THR A 227 24.32 -18.33 9.65
N GLY A 228 23.80 -17.24 9.06
CA GLY A 228 23.61 -15.98 9.77
C GLY A 228 24.90 -15.23 10.08
N ASN A 229 26.03 -15.66 9.51
CA ASN A 229 27.32 -14.96 9.59
C ASN A 229 27.33 -13.77 8.62
N LEU A 230 27.85 -12.63 9.07
CA LEU A 230 28.01 -11.43 8.25
C LEU A 230 28.96 -11.65 7.07
N ASP A 231 30.07 -12.38 7.26
CA ASP A 231 31.02 -12.64 6.18
C ASP A 231 30.37 -13.46 5.06
N ASP A 232 29.54 -14.44 5.42
CA ASP A 232 28.77 -15.23 4.46
C ASP A 232 27.73 -14.36 3.74
N ALA A 233 27.10 -13.42 4.45
CA ALA A 233 26.16 -12.48 3.85
C ALA A 233 26.87 -11.53 2.87
N ILE A 234 28.05 -10.99 3.23
CA ILE A 234 28.88 -10.18 2.36
C ILE A 234 29.28 -10.96 1.12
N ASN A 235 29.77 -12.20 1.28
CA ASN A 235 30.12 -13.06 0.15
C ASN A 235 28.90 -13.36 -0.75
N ALA A 236 27.74 -13.62 -0.15
CA ALA A 236 26.50 -13.82 -0.89
C ALA A 236 26.05 -12.56 -1.65
N THR A 237 26.41 -11.35 -1.19
CA THR A 237 26.20 -10.14 -2.02
C THR A 237 27.00 -10.17 -3.31
N GLN A 238 28.13 -10.88 -3.39
CA GLN A 238 28.97 -10.94 -4.60
C GLN A 238 28.53 -12.05 -5.57
N GLY A 239 27.72 -13.01 -5.09
CA GLY A 239 27.17 -14.08 -5.90
C GLY A 239 25.92 -13.70 -6.69
N GLY A 240 25.18 -14.73 -7.09
CA GLY A 240 23.91 -14.59 -7.80
C GLY A 240 22.72 -14.27 -6.88
N PRO A 241 21.57 -13.90 -7.46
CA PRO A 241 20.35 -13.67 -6.69
C PRO A 241 19.88 -14.97 -6.03
N ALA A 242 19.19 -14.84 -4.90
CA ALA A 242 18.56 -15.97 -4.27
C ALA A 242 17.48 -16.57 -5.17
N ALA A 243 17.51 -17.90 -5.32
CA ALA A 243 16.46 -18.64 -5.99
C ALA A 243 15.11 -18.40 -5.30
N GLY A 244 14.04 -18.28 -6.08
CA GLY A 244 12.72 -17.99 -5.55
C GLY A 244 11.65 -17.86 -6.62
N THR A 245 10.42 -17.65 -6.18
CA THR A 245 9.29 -17.41 -7.08
C THR A 245 9.20 -15.92 -7.39
N TYR A 246 9.45 -15.55 -8.64
CA TYR A 246 9.13 -14.23 -9.18
C TYR A 246 7.79 -14.33 -9.90
N LEU A 247 6.83 -13.50 -9.50
CA LEU A 247 5.60 -13.38 -10.28
C LEU A 247 5.80 -12.27 -11.28
N THR A 248 5.94 -12.66 -12.56
CA THR A 248 5.87 -11.69 -13.66
C THR A 248 4.50 -11.01 -13.61
N GLU A 249 4.50 -9.71 -13.76
CA GLU A 249 3.25 -8.97 -13.86
C GLU A 249 2.41 -9.48 -15.04
N SER A 250 1.09 -9.59 -14.84
CA SER A 250 0.13 -9.89 -15.91
C SER A 250 -1.05 -8.93 -15.85
N THR A 251 -1.92 -8.93 -16.87
CA THR A 251 -3.11 -8.06 -16.93
C THR A 251 -3.99 -8.18 -15.68
N ASN A 252 -4.06 -9.37 -15.08
CA ASN A 252 -4.94 -9.65 -13.93
C ASN A 252 -4.19 -9.97 -12.63
N ALA A 253 -2.85 -9.95 -12.64
CA ALA A 253 -2.03 -10.21 -11.45
C ALA A 253 -1.23 -8.98 -11.03
N TYR A 254 -1.12 -8.79 -9.70
CA TYR A 254 -0.24 -7.81 -9.11
C TYR A 254 1.21 -8.32 -9.16
N GLY A 255 2.12 -7.48 -9.66
CA GLY A 255 3.55 -7.77 -9.61
C GLY A 255 4.12 -7.49 -8.22
N ARG A 256 5.18 -8.20 -7.86
CA ARG A 256 5.97 -7.97 -6.64
C ARG A 256 7.02 -6.87 -6.87
N GLU A 257 7.52 -6.24 -5.81
CA GLU A 257 8.41 -5.07 -5.93
C GLU A 257 9.83 -5.38 -5.44
N ALA A 258 10.83 -5.13 -6.28
CA ALA A 258 12.22 -5.00 -5.87
C ALA A 258 12.88 -3.84 -6.62
N GLY A 259 13.22 -2.77 -5.89
CA GLY A 259 13.67 -1.53 -6.48
C GLY A 259 13.79 -0.37 -5.49
N VAL A 260 14.22 0.78 -6.00
CA VAL A 260 14.27 2.05 -5.28
C VAL A 260 13.26 3.01 -5.90
N TYR A 261 12.46 3.64 -5.05
CA TYR A 261 11.43 4.59 -5.44
C TYR A 261 11.72 5.95 -4.80
N GLN A 262 11.31 7.00 -5.49
CA GLN A 262 11.70 8.37 -5.14
C GLN A 262 11.16 8.84 -3.79
N TYR A 263 9.99 8.36 -3.40
CA TYR A 263 9.22 8.88 -2.29
C TYR A 263 8.63 7.73 -1.48
N SER A 264 8.60 7.88 -0.15
CA SER A 264 8.08 6.91 0.81
C SER A 264 6.77 7.35 1.44
N GLU A 265 6.30 8.55 1.11
CA GLU A 265 5.06 9.14 1.61
C GLU A 265 4.15 9.59 0.46
N VAL A 266 2.85 9.40 0.69
CA VAL A 266 1.76 9.93 -0.13
C VAL A 266 0.91 10.81 0.79
N THR A 267 0.77 12.08 0.46
CA THR A 267 -0.16 12.97 1.15
C THR A 267 -1.29 13.34 0.22
N ALA A 268 -2.47 13.64 0.76
CA ALA A 268 -3.56 14.21 -0.02
C ALA A 268 -4.36 15.19 0.82
N ASP A 269 -4.84 16.26 0.20
CA ASP A 269 -5.62 17.30 0.86
C ASP A 269 -6.83 17.67 0.00
N ASN A 270 -8.04 17.43 0.51
CA ASN A 270 -9.26 17.41 -0.28
C ASN A 270 -10.35 18.25 0.40
N ASN A 271 -10.96 19.16 -0.34
CA ASN A 271 -12.15 19.89 0.10
C ASN A 271 -13.41 19.19 -0.43
N LEU A 272 -14.35 18.89 0.47
CA LEU A 272 -15.57 18.15 0.15
C LEU A 272 -16.80 18.86 0.73
N ASP A 273 -17.63 19.43 -0.13
CA ASP A 273 -18.92 20.00 0.27
C ASP A 273 -19.93 18.88 0.56
N ILE A 274 -20.54 18.92 1.74
CA ILE A 274 -21.56 17.96 2.15
C ILE A 274 -22.92 18.40 1.59
N PRO A 275 -23.62 17.56 0.80
CA PRO A 275 -24.89 17.94 0.20
C PRO A 275 -26.03 18.03 1.23
N ASN A 276 -27.05 18.86 0.93
CA ASN A 276 -28.26 18.97 1.76
C ASN A 276 -29.27 17.81 1.54
N ARG A 277 -28.78 16.60 1.34
CA ARG A 277 -29.61 15.41 1.06
C ARG A 277 -28.81 14.14 1.35
N ALA A 278 -29.51 13.02 1.49
CA ALA A 278 -28.88 11.72 1.58
C ALA A 278 -28.11 11.42 0.29
N ALA A 279 -26.82 11.11 0.40
CA ALA A 279 -25.93 10.91 -0.74
C ALA A 279 -24.64 10.18 -0.32
N HIS A 280 -23.92 9.62 -1.30
CA HIS A 280 -22.59 9.04 -1.10
C HIS A 280 -21.58 9.46 -2.16
N ILE A 281 -20.29 9.35 -1.83
CA ILE A 281 -19.17 9.61 -2.73
C ILE A 281 -17.98 8.71 -2.36
N GLY A 282 -17.27 8.19 -3.37
CA GLY A 282 -16.09 7.34 -3.18
C GLY A 282 -14.83 7.96 -3.77
N PHE A 283 -13.69 7.64 -3.16
CA PHE A 283 -12.37 8.13 -3.54
C PHE A 283 -11.41 6.97 -3.75
N ALA A 284 -10.65 7.00 -4.84
CA ALA A 284 -9.61 6.03 -5.12
C ALA A 284 -8.44 6.17 -4.14
N LEU A 285 -8.04 5.07 -3.49
CA LEU A 285 -6.99 5.06 -2.47
C LEU A 285 -6.03 3.87 -2.68
N ASN A 286 -4.73 4.15 -2.70
CA ASN A 286 -3.71 3.13 -2.95
C ASN A 286 -4.00 2.32 -4.24
N THR A 287 -4.24 3.06 -5.32
CA THR A 287 -4.76 2.55 -6.59
C THR A 287 -3.76 2.75 -7.73
N SER A 288 -4.04 2.09 -8.86
CA SER A 288 -3.34 2.29 -10.12
C SER A 288 -4.35 2.36 -11.26
N ASN A 289 -4.01 3.05 -12.34
CA ASN A 289 -4.86 3.16 -13.53
C ASN A 289 -4.97 1.86 -14.35
N LYS A 290 -4.34 0.75 -13.92
CA LYS A 290 -4.41 -0.56 -14.60
C LYS A 290 -5.83 -1.14 -14.64
N PHE A 291 -6.60 -1.00 -13.55
CA PHE A 291 -7.94 -1.59 -13.44
C PHE A 291 -9.03 -0.68 -13.99
N ALA A 292 -8.75 0.62 -14.09
CA ALA A 292 -9.60 1.58 -14.75
C ALA A 292 -8.75 2.80 -15.13
N ALA A 293 -8.69 3.10 -16.43
CA ALA A 293 -7.91 4.23 -16.94
C ALA A 293 -8.34 5.59 -16.37
N ALA A 294 -9.57 5.69 -15.84
CA ALA A 294 -10.11 6.88 -15.21
C ALA A 294 -9.61 7.09 -13.76
N ILE A 295 -9.02 6.07 -13.12
CA ILE A 295 -8.45 6.18 -11.77
C ILE A 295 -7.02 6.70 -11.86
N GLU A 296 -6.68 7.62 -10.96
CA GLU A 296 -5.32 8.11 -10.80
C GLU A 296 -4.32 6.99 -10.48
N ASN A 297 -3.14 7.05 -11.11
CA ASN A 297 -2.05 6.16 -10.71
C ASN A 297 -1.39 6.68 -9.43
N GLN A 298 -1.69 6.07 -8.28
CA GLN A 298 -1.12 6.44 -7.01
C GLN A 298 0.19 5.68 -6.76
N THR A 299 1.19 5.82 -7.63
CA THR A 299 2.47 5.11 -7.58
C THR A 299 3.66 6.07 -7.58
N ALA A 300 4.57 5.94 -6.60
CA ALA A 300 5.81 6.72 -6.58
C ALA A 300 6.74 6.36 -7.75
N ALA A 301 7.46 7.35 -8.29
CA ALA A 301 8.37 7.14 -9.41
C ALA A 301 9.49 6.16 -9.07
N LYS A 302 9.77 5.25 -10.00
CA LYS A 302 10.87 4.29 -9.92
C LYS A 302 12.18 4.94 -10.33
N LEU A 303 13.20 4.79 -9.49
CA LEU A 303 14.57 5.25 -9.77
C LEU A 303 15.44 4.09 -10.25
N MET A 304 15.17 2.89 -9.73
CA MET A 304 15.82 1.65 -10.12
C MET A 304 14.92 0.47 -9.78
N ASN A 305 14.94 -0.58 -10.59
CA ASN A 305 14.23 -1.82 -10.34
C ASN A 305 15.02 -3.02 -10.85
N LEU A 306 14.74 -4.17 -10.25
CA LEU A 306 15.16 -5.45 -10.77
C LEU A 306 14.17 -5.98 -11.81
N THR A 307 14.64 -6.86 -12.67
CA THR A 307 13.83 -7.67 -13.58
C THR A 307 12.80 -8.48 -12.80
N GLY A 308 11.60 -8.57 -13.35
CA GLY A 308 10.44 -9.19 -12.72
C GLY A 308 9.76 -8.31 -11.67
N SER A 309 10.30 -7.14 -11.34
CA SER A 309 9.60 -6.18 -10.49
C SER A 309 8.44 -5.53 -11.26
N SER A 310 7.34 -5.31 -10.56
CA SER A 310 6.13 -4.72 -11.09
C SER A 310 6.37 -3.40 -11.87
N SER A 311 5.73 -3.25 -13.03
CA SER A 311 5.79 -2.04 -13.86
C SER A 311 5.10 -0.84 -13.21
N ASN A 312 4.17 -1.04 -12.28
CA ASN A 312 3.67 0.00 -11.36
C ASN A 312 3.68 -0.49 -9.91
N THR A 313 3.80 0.42 -8.95
CA THR A 313 3.76 0.10 -7.51
C THR A 313 2.33 -0.08 -7.08
N TYR A 314 1.72 -1.20 -7.47
CA TYR A 314 0.28 -1.39 -7.31
C TYR A 314 -0.23 -1.27 -5.89
N GLY A 315 0.63 -1.41 -4.87
CA GLY A 315 0.20 -1.30 -3.48
C GLY A 315 1.02 -0.34 -2.63
N ASN A 316 1.91 0.51 -3.17
CA ASN A 316 2.80 1.39 -2.38
C ASN A 316 3.25 0.77 -1.04
N TYR A 317 3.64 -0.52 -1.04
CA TYR A 317 3.85 -1.25 0.20
C TYR A 317 4.92 -0.55 1.05
N GLY A 318 4.65 -0.45 2.35
CA GLY A 318 5.52 0.26 3.29
C GLY A 318 5.53 1.79 3.16
N HIS A 319 4.77 2.39 2.22
CA HIS A 319 4.60 3.83 2.17
C HIS A 319 3.67 4.29 3.28
N ARG A 320 3.92 5.50 3.77
CA ARG A 320 3.00 6.23 4.63
C ARG A 320 1.99 6.98 3.78
N TYR A 321 0.73 6.92 4.16
CA TYR A 321 -0.33 7.76 3.63
C TYR A 321 -0.79 8.74 4.71
N LEU A 322 -0.97 9.99 4.33
CA LEU A 322 -1.60 11.03 5.14
C LEU A 322 -2.65 11.77 4.29
N VAL A 323 -3.90 11.36 4.45
CA VAL A 323 -5.03 11.88 3.67
C VAL A 323 -5.89 12.77 4.55
N LYS A 324 -6.12 14.01 4.12
CA LYS A 324 -6.96 14.99 4.78
C LYS A 324 -8.19 15.28 3.94
N PHE A 325 -9.32 15.36 4.62
CA PHE A 325 -10.58 15.86 4.08
C PHE A 325 -11.06 17.03 4.94
N HIS A 326 -11.32 18.15 4.28
CA HIS A 326 -12.07 19.27 4.80
C HIS A 326 -13.53 19.08 4.41
N LEU A 327 -14.31 18.54 5.34
CA LEU A 327 -15.75 18.30 5.17
C LEU A 327 -16.50 19.61 5.45
N ILE A 328 -17.05 20.23 4.42
CA ILE A 328 -17.67 21.56 4.49
C ILE A 328 -19.19 21.39 4.54
N ASN A 329 -19.77 21.60 5.71
CA ASN A 329 -21.21 21.64 5.89
C ASN A 329 -21.73 23.08 5.69
N LYS A 330 -22.20 23.38 4.47
CA LYS A 330 -22.83 24.67 4.13
C LYS A 330 -24.31 24.74 4.53
N ASN A 331 -24.86 23.68 5.13
CA ASN A 331 -26.26 23.62 5.53
C ASN A 331 -26.45 24.36 6.86
N ALA A 332 -27.67 24.84 7.12
CA ALA A 332 -28.00 25.52 8.37
C ALA A 332 -28.02 24.58 9.59
N THR A 333 -28.08 23.27 9.37
CA THR A 333 -28.16 22.23 10.41
C THR A 333 -26.98 21.26 10.33
N SER A 334 -26.72 20.57 11.43
CA SER A 334 -25.73 19.50 11.45
C SER A 334 -26.09 18.37 10.48
N LYS A 335 -25.07 17.69 9.95
CA LYS A 335 -25.19 16.54 9.05
C LYS A 335 -24.56 15.30 9.67
N ASN A 336 -25.20 14.15 9.48
CA ASN A 336 -24.60 12.88 9.86
C ASN A 336 -23.77 12.38 8.69
N VAL A 337 -22.48 12.13 8.93
CA VAL A 337 -21.55 11.64 7.91
C VAL A 337 -20.83 10.41 8.41
N LYS A 338 -20.83 9.35 7.62
CA LYS A 338 -20.06 8.13 7.86
C LYS A 338 -18.87 8.08 6.93
N LEU A 339 -17.76 7.52 7.42
CA LEU A 339 -16.58 7.21 6.63
C LEU A 339 -16.35 5.70 6.63
N PHE A 340 -16.16 5.13 5.45
CA PHE A 340 -15.79 3.74 5.27
C PHE A 340 -14.45 3.62 4.54
N PHE A 341 -13.72 2.55 4.88
CA PHE A 341 -12.62 2.04 4.10
C PHE A 341 -13.10 0.79 3.37
N ALA A 342 -12.78 0.65 2.07
CA ALA A 342 -13.15 -0.54 1.33
C ALA A 342 -12.13 -0.97 0.28
N SER A 343 -12.22 -2.24 -0.13
CA SER A 343 -11.46 -2.81 -1.24
C SER A 343 -12.34 -2.93 -2.48
N ASN A 344 -11.82 -2.53 -3.64
CA ASN A 344 -12.46 -2.79 -4.94
C ASN A 344 -12.21 -4.21 -5.47
N SER A 345 -11.36 -4.99 -4.81
CA SER A 345 -11.23 -6.43 -5.06
C SER A 345 -12.34 -7.16 -4.30
N VAL A 346 -13.30 -7.72 -5.03
CA VAL A 346 -14.47 -8.41 -4.45
C VAL A 346 -14.66 -9.80 -5.07
N ASN A 347 -15.01 -10.78 -4.23
CA ASN A 347 -15.42 -12.11 -4.63
C ASN A 347 -16.23 -12.75 -3.50
N ALA A 348 -17.53 -12.93 -3.71
CA ALA A 348 -18.45 -13.46 -2.69
C ALA A 348 -18.10 -14.89 -2.24
N ALA A 349 -17.41 -15.67 -3.07
CA ALA A 349 -17.04 -17.05 -2.76
C ALA A 349 -15.72 -17.18 -1.99
N GLN A 350 -14.98 -16.08 -1.78
CA GLN A 350 -13.64 -16.10 -1.19
C GLN A 350 -13.54 -15.16 0.00
N SER A 351 -12.80 -15.58 1.03
CA SER A 351 -12.60 -14.82 2.26
C SER A 351 -11.17 -14.31 2.43
N ASN A 352 -10.37 -14.28 1.35
CA ASN A 352 -9.02 -13.75 1.39
C ASN A 352 -9.05 -12.28 1.84
N ALA A 353 -8.13 -11.92 2.73
CA ALA A 353 -7.99 -10.55 3.19
C ALA A 353 -7.57 -9.65 2.02
N THR A 354 -8.16 -8.47 1.92
CA THR A 354 -7.82 -7.41 0.96
C THR A 354 -7.21 -6.20 1.65
N TRP A 355 -7.30 -6.12 2.98
CA TRP A 355 -6.56 -5.20 3.81
C TRP A 355 -6.44 -5.78 5.21
N ASN A 356 -5.29 -5.58 5.85
CA ASN A 356 -5.08 -5.97 7.23
C ASN A 356 -4.04 -5.07 7.88
N GLY A 357 -4.49 -3.96 8.43
CA GLY A 357 -3.59 -2.95 8.97
C GLY A 357 -4.34 -1.90 9.77
N PRO A 358 -3.66 -1.27 10.74
CA PRO A 358 -4.22 -0.16 11.49
C PRO A 358 -4.28 1.11 10.63
N ILE A 359 -5.30 1.91 10.89
CA ILE A 359 -5.45 3.28 10.39
C ILE A 359 -5.63 4.20 11.59
N LYS A 360 -4.98 5.36 11.57
CA LYS A 360 -5.14 6.42 12.56
C LYS A 360 -6.08 7.48 11.99
N LEU A 361 -7.27 7.57 12.55
CA LEU A 361 -8.31 8.52 12.18
C LEU A 361 -8.45 9.59 13.27
N ASN A 362 -8.15 10.85 12.94
CA ASN A 362 -8.18 11.98 13.88
C ASN A 362 -7.44 11.70 15.20
N GLY A 363 -6.33 10.97 15.13
CA GLY A 363 -5.52 10.61 16.29
C GLY A 363 -5.85 9.24 16.91
N THR A 364 -7.02 8.66 16.63
CA THR A 364 -7.45 7.36 17.16
C THR A 364 -7.06 6.23 16.21
N VAL A 365 -6.42 5.18 16.73
CA VAL A 365 -6.03 4.01 15.95
C VAL A 365 -7.18 3.00 15.89
N ILE A 366 -7.50 2.55 14.68
CA ILE A 366 -8.57 1.62 14.35
C ILE A 366 -7.96 0.49 13.53
N ASP A 367 -8.22 -0.75 13.94
CA ASP A 367 -7.83 -1.92 13.15
C ASP A 367 -8.79 -2.12 11.98
N VAL A 368 -8.25 -2.11 10.77
CA VAL A 368 -9.01 -2.33 9.54
C VAL A 368 -8.68 -3.70 9.00
N TYR A 369 -9.73 -4.47 8.77
CA TYR A 369 -9.67 -5.77 8.13
C TYR A 369 -10.80 -5.87 7.12
N THR A 370 -10.45 -6.00 5.84
CA THR A 370 -11.40 -6.20 4.75
C THR A 370 -11.07 -7.50 4.03
N GLN A 371 -12.08 -8.13 3.44
CA GLN A 371 -11.97 -9.40 2.73
C GLN A 371 -12.70 -9.32 1.39
N LEU A 372 -12.38 -10.22 0.45
CA LEU A 372 -13.06 -10.29 -0.84
C LEU A 372 -14.59 -10.43 -0.72
N ASN A 373 -15.08 -11.16 0.28
CA ASN A 373 -16.51 -11.33 0.59
C ASN A 373 -17.05 -10.35 1.65
N ASN A 374 -16.20 -9.52 2.24
CA ASN A 374 -16.59 -8.47 3.18
C ASN A 374 -15.68 -7.25 2.99
N PRO A 375 -15.88 -6.49 1.90
CA PRO A 375 -14.85 -5.59 1.39
C PRO A 375 -14.82 -4.24 2.08
N ARG A 376 -15.79 -3.94 2.96
CA ARG A 376 -15.99 -2.60 3.54
C ARG A 376 -15.98 -2.64 5.07
N LYS A 377 -15.35 -1.65 5.67
CA LYS A 377 -15.31 -1.41 7.12
C LYS A 377 -15.70 0.03 7.43
N GLU A 378 -16.68 0.24 8.32
CA GLU A 378 -16.95 1.57 8.86
C GLU A 378 -15.78 1.99 9.76
N LEU A 379 -15.25 3.19 9.52
CA LEU A 379 -14.19 3.79 10.33
C LEU A 379 -14.76 4.76 11.37
N ALA A 380 -15.74 5.58 10.98
CA ALA A 380 -16.37 6.53 11.89
C ALA A 380 -17.76 6.96 11.42
N SER A 381 -18.52 7.47 12.39
CA SER A 381 -19.76 8.22 12.21
C SER A 381 -19.63 9.55 12.95
N TRP A 382 -19.85 10.67 12.26
CA TRP A 382 -19.73 12.02 12.82
C TRP A 382 -21.04 12.80 12.68
N VAL A 383 -21.31 13.66 13.66
CA VAL A 383 -22.30 14.73 13.57
C VAL A 383 -21.54 16.02 13.27
N ILE A 384 -21.61 16.49 12.02
CA ILE A 384 -20.83 17.62 11.54
C ILE A 384 -21.69 18.89 11.62
N PRO A 385 -21.38 19.88 12.48
CA PRO A 385 -22.11 21.14 12.55
C PRO A 385 -21.89 21.99 11.29
N PRO A 386 -22.69 23.06 11.07
CA PRO A 386 -22.38 24.03 10.02
C PRO A 386 -20.94 24.55 10.13
N GLY A 387 -20.23 24.66 9.01
CA GLY A 387 -18.81 25.02 8.96
C GLY A 387 -17.92 23.90 8.44
N VAL A 388 -16.67 23.86 8.90
CA VAL A 388 -15.65 22.91 8.44
C VAL A 388 -15.30 21.90 9.52
N PHE A 389 -15.32 20.62 9.17
CA PHE A 389 -14.81 19.52 9.97
C PHE A 389 -13.63 18.85 9.27
N ASN A 390 -12.54 18.61 9.98
CA ASN A 390 -11.35 17.99 9.42
C ASN A 390 -11.29 16.51 9.79
N ALA A 391 -11.24 15.65 8.76
CA ALA A 391 -10.92 14.24 8.90
C ALA A 391 -9.50 14.00 8.38
N THR A 392 -8.62 13.52 9.25
CA THR A 392 -7.24 13.15 8.94
C THR A 392 -7.09 11.65 9.11
N ILE A 393 -6.66 11.00 8.05
CA ILE A 393 -6.45 9.56 7.94
C ILE A 393 -4.96 9.35 7.72
N GLU A 394 -4.31 8.63 8.63
CA GLU A 394 -2.91 8.23 8.50
C GLU A 394 -2.82 6.72 8.54
N PHE A 395 -2.00 6.12 7.69
CA PHE A 395 -1.67 4.70 7.75
C PHE A 395 -0.36 4.40 7.04
N TYR A 396 0.20 3.24 7.32
CA TYR A 396 1.27 2.66 6.51
C TYR A 396 0.67 1.50 5.73
N VAL A 397 0.91 1.44 4.43
CA VAL A 397 0.32 0.37 3.62
C VAL A 397 0.92 -0.97 4.04
N PRO A 398 0.12 -1.88 4.63
CA PRO A 398 0.60 -3.21 4.98
C PRO A 398 0.88 -3.99 3.68
N GLY A 399 1.92 -4.81 3.71
CA GLY A 399 2.33 -5.65 2.61
C GLY A 399 1.28 -6.65 2.16
N LEU A 400 1.32 -6.94 0.86
CA LEU A 400 0.50 -7.93 0.16
C LEU A 400 -1.02 -7.64 0.18
N ILE A 401 -1.66 -7.88 -0.97
CA ILE A 401 -3.12 -7.90 -1.13
C ILE A 401 -3.86 -6.55 -0.93
N THR A 402 -3.14 -5.44 -0.66
CA THR A 402 -3.72 -4.15 -0.23
C THR A 402 -3.87 -3.06 -1.29
N ALA A 403 -3.74 -3.43 -2.57
CA ALA A 403 -3.94 -2.53 -3.70
C ALA A 403 -5.43 -2.28 -3.99
N ASN A 404 -5.74 -1.20 -4.70
CA ASN A 404 -7.08 -0.91 -5.21
C ASN A 404 -8.14 -0.74 -4.10
N GLN A 405 -7.86 0.16 -3.16
CA GLN A 405 -8.75 0.50 -2.05
C GLN A 405 -9.54 1.78 -2.35
N GLN A 406 -10.52 2.08 -1.51
CA GLN A 406 -11.30 3.30 -1.59
C GLN A 406 -11.70 3.82 -0.21
N LEU A 407 -11.93 5.13 -0.14
CA LEU A 407 -12.60 5.78 0.97
C LEU A 407 -13.99 6.20 0.52
N ILE A 408 -15.01 5.94 1.34
CA ILE A 408 -16.40 6.25 0.99
C ILE A 408 -16.99 7.13 2.09
N PHE A 409 -17.55 8.26 1.70
CA PHE A 409 -18.38 9.08 2.58
C PHE A 409 -19.85 8.89 2.26
N ASP A 410 -20.65 8.60 3.28
CA ASP A 410 -22.11 8.60 3.21
C ASP A 410 -22.63 9.75 4.07
N SER A 411 -23.46 10.61 3.51
CA SER A 411 -24.16 11.67 4.24
C SER A 411 -25.64 11.38 4.30
N ASN A 412 -26.25 11.62 5.47
CA ASN A 412 -27.70 11.58 5.68
C ASN A 412 -28.23 12.94 6.13
#